data_AF-A0A2V1BIM6-F1
#
_entry.id   AF-A0A2V1BIM6-F1
#
_cell.length_a   1.000
_cell.length_b   1.000
_cell.length_c   1.000
_cell.angle_alpha   90.00
_cell.angle_beta   90.00
_cell.angle_gamma   90.00
#
_symmetry.space_group_name_H-M   'P 1'
#
loop_
_entity.id
_entity.type
_entity.pdbx_description
1 polymer ?
#
loop_
_entity_poly.entity_id
_entity_poly.type
_entity_poly.pdbx_seq_one_letter_code
_entity_poly.pdbx_strand_id
1 'polypeptide(L)' 'MQFQVLRLLGRGAEGDVHEVKEITTGAVYARKHIQIGGPYGQTSRTVDQVRNEVEIIEKLSHTHITSIAG' A
#
# COMPACT_ATOMS: atom_id res chain seq x y z
N MET A 1 12.15 0.20 8.91
CA MET A 1 11.38 1.41 9.29
C MET A 1 10.24 1.01 10.22
N GLN A 2 10.01 1.73 11.30
CA GLN A 2 8.86 1.47 12.18
C GLN A 2 7.77 2.51 11.92
N PHE A 3 6.53 2.06 11.79
CA PHE A 3 5.38 2.90 11.47
C PHE A 3 4.28 2.75 12.53
N GLN A 4 3.77 3.88 13.01
CA GLN A 4 2.59 3.95 13.84
C GLN A 4 1.35 4.15 12.96
N VAL A 5 0.32 3.33 13.13
CA VAL A 5 -0.97 3.54 12.45
C VAL A 5 -1.72 4.67 13.14
N LEU A 6 -2.18 5.66 12.36
CA LEU A 6 -2.93 6.80 12.85
C LEU A 6 -4.44 6.58 12.69
N ARG A 7 -4.91 6.35 11.46
CA ARG A 7 -6.33 6.10 11.14
C ARG A 7 -6.51 5.34 9.83
N LEU A 8 -7.71 4.78 9.65
CA LEU A 8 -8.15 4.22 8.38
C LEU A 8 -8.53 5.37 7.41
N LEU A 9 -7.99 5.33 6.19
CA LEU A 9 -8.32 6.28 5.11
C LEU A 9 -9.37 5.72 4.16
N GLY A 10 -9.38 4.40 3.93
CA GLY A 10 -10.36 3.77 3.06
C GLY A 10 -10.29 2.25 3.06
N ARG A 11 -11.40 1.63 2.70
CA ARG A 11 -11.52 0.18 2.46
C ARG A 11 -11.75 -0.07 0.99
N GLY A 12 -10.98 -0.99 0.41
CA GLY A 12 -11.12 -1.42 -0.98
C GLY A 12 -11.35 -2.92 -1.07
N ALA A 13 -11.80 -3.38 -2.24
CA ALA A 13 -11.98 -4.80 -2.52
C ALA A 13 -10.68 -5.61 -2.34
N GLU A 14 -9.54 -4.97 -2.58
CA GLU A 14 -8.22 -5.61 -2.55
C GLU A 14 -7.43 -5.29 -1.27
N GLY A 15 -8.07 -4.66 -0.28
CA GLY A 15 -7.47 -4.33 1.00
C GLY A 15 -7.67 -2.88 1.45
N ASP A 16 -7.09 -2.56 2.61
CA ASP A 16 -7.34 -1.33 3.34
C ASP A 16 -6.18 -0.34 3.26
N VAL A 17 -6.49 0.95 3.24
CA VAL A 17 -5.49 2.03 3.25
C VAL A 17 -5.53 2.73 4.59
N HIS A 18 -4.37 2.79 5.25
CA HIS A 18 -4.19 3.45 6.54
C HIS A 18 -3.26 4.65 6.41
N GLU A 19 -3.54 5.72 7.15
CA GLU A 19 -2.58 6.77 7.42
C GLU A 19 -1.59 6.27 8.47
N VAL A 20 -0.30 6.36 8.18
CA VAL A 20 0.76 5.92 9.09
C VAL A 20 1.80 7.02 9.25
N LYS A 21 2.41 7.08 10.44
CA LYS A 21 3.54 7.95 10.74
C LYS A 21 4.79 7.12 10.92
N GLU A 22 5.85 7.42 10.18
CA GLU A 22 7.17 6.84 10.45
C GLU A 22 7.70 7.38 11.78
N ILE A 23 8.08 6.49 12.69
CA ILE A 23 8.46 6.86 14.06
C ILE A 23 9.76 7.68 14.07
N THR A 24 10.70 7.36 13.19
CA THR A 24 12.04 7.94 13.14
C THR A 24 12.07 9.35 12.54
N THR A 25 11.37 9.57 11.43
CA THR A 25 11.37 10.86 10.71
C THR A 25 10.17 11.73 11.05
N GLY A 26 9.11 11.13 11.59
CA GLY A 26 7.82 11.78 11.77
C GLY A 26 7.04 11.99 10.47
N ALA A 27 7.54 11.52 9.32
CA ALA A 27 6.88 11.65 8.04
C ALA A 27 5.58 10.83 7.99
N VAL A 28 4.59 11.33 7.26
CA VAL A 28 3.26 10.74 7.15
C VAL A 28 3.07 10.12 5.77
N TYR A 29 2.53 8.90 5.73
CA TYR A 29 2.33 8.12 4.52
C TYR A 29 0.95 7.50 4.49
N ALA A 30 0.48 7.17 3.28
CA ALA A 30 -0.62 6.25 3.07
C ALA A 30 -0.07 4.84 2.85
N ARG A 31 -0.48 3.87 3.67
CA ARG A 31 -0.07 2.46 3.58
C ARG A 31 -1.25 1.59 3.17
N LYS A 32 -1.20 1.04 1.96
CA LYS A 32 -2.17 0.04 1.45
C LYS A 32 -1.74 -1.35 1.91
N HIS A 33 -2.59 -2.01 2.70
CA HIS A 33 -2.45 -3.42 3.09
C HIS A 33 -3.22 -4.29 2.10
N ILE A 34 -2.49 -4.92 1.18
CA ILE A 34 -3.09 -5.75 0.13
C ILE A 34 -3.33 -7.16 0.66
N GLN A 35 -4.55 -7.66 0.47
CA GLN A 35 -4.89 -9.03 0.84
C GLN A 35 -4.42 -9.98 -0.28
N ILE A 36 -3.58 -10.95 0.08
CA ILE A 36 -3.07 -11.98 -0.83
C ILE A 36 -3.55 -13.33 -0.30
N GLY A 37 -4.27 -14.09 -1.13
CA GLY A 37 -4.84 -15.38 -0.71
C GLY A 37 -6.05 -15.20 0.22
N GLY A 38 -7.26 -15.28 -0.34
CA GLY A 38 -8.51 -15.23 0.42
C GLY A 38 -9.17 -16.62 0.55
N PRO A 39 -9.76 -16.97 1.70
CA PRO A 39 -10.61 -18.15 1.79
C PRO A 39 -11.93 -17.87 1.05
N TYR A 40 -12.19 -18.64 -0.01
CA TYR A 40 -13.47 -18.70 -0.73
C TYR A 40 -14.04 -17.36 -1.27
N GLY A 41 -13.61 -16.97 -2.47
CA GLY A 41 -14.48 -16.27 -3.42
C GLY A 41 -14.46 -14.73 -3.43
N GLN A 42 -13.68 -14.06 -2.58
CA GLN A 42 -13.29 -12.66 -2.84
C GLN A 42 -12.00 -12.65 -3.67
N THR A 43 -11.88 -11.72 -4.62
CA THR A 43 -10.80 -11.63 -5.61
C THR A 43 -9.43 -11.70 -4.93
N SER A 44 -8.85 -12.90 -4.89
CA SER A 44 -7.56 -13.13 -4.28
C SER A 44 -6.48 -12.79 -5.30
N ARG A 45 -5.82 -11.63 -5.13
CA ARG A 45 -4.62 -11.33 -5.89
C ARG A 45 -3.51 -12.34 -5.64
N THR A 46 -2.73 -12.64 -6.67
CA THR A 46 -1.50 -13.40 -6.53
C THR A 46 -0.36 -12.50 -6.08
N VAL A 47 0.66 -13.07 -5.44
CA VAL A 47 1.88 -12.35 -5.08
C VAL A 47 2.51 -11.70 -6.32
N ASP A 48 2.50 -12.39 -7.46
CA ASP A 48 3.09 -11.87 -8.70
C ASP A 48 2.35 -10.66 -9.27
N GLN A 49 1.01 -10.63 -9.15
CA GLN A 49 0.23 -9.44 -9.53
C GLN A 49 0.59 -8.24 -8.66
N VAL A 50 0.77 -8.45 -7.35
CA VAL A 50 1.16 -7.39 -6.42
C VAL A 50 2.58 -6.92 -6.70
N ARG A 51 3.51 -7.84 -6.96
CA ARG A 51 4.90 -7.49 -7.35
C ARG A 51 4.94 -6.65 -8.61
N ASN A 52 4.22 -7.06 -9.65
CA ASN A 52 4.16 -6.31 -10.89
C ASN A 52 3.56 -4.89 -10.70
N GLU A 53 2.53 -4.74 -9.85
CA GLU A 53 1.98 -3.41 -9.50
C GLU A 53 3.04 -2.54 -8.82
N VAL A 54 3.79 -3.08 -7.86
CA VAL A 54 4.88 -2.35 -7.18
C VAL A 54 5.98 -1.96 -8.17
N GLU A 55 6.44 -2.89 -9.00
CA GLU A 55 7.49 -2.63 -10.00
C GLU A 55 7.11 -1.55 -11.02
N ILE A 56 5.83 -1.49 -11.41
CA ILE A 56 5.33 -0.45 -12.30
C ILE A 56 5.37 0.90 -11.58
N ILE A 57 4.84 0.98 -10.36
CA ILE A 57 4.76 2.25 -9.61
C ILE A 57 6.15 2.79 -9.27
N GLU A 58 7.13 1.92 -8.96
CA GLU A 58 8.53 2.31 -8.74
C GLU A 58 9.18 2.99 -9.94
N LYS A 59 8.75 2.64 -11.16
CA LYS A 59 9.25 3.23 -12.41
C LYS A 59 8.57 4.57 -12.74
N LEU A 60 7.45 4.89 -12.11
CA LEU A 60 6.73 6.14 -12.35
C LEU A 60 7.34 7.27 -11.52
N SER A 61 8.05 8.18 -12.19
CA SER A 61 8.57 9.41 -11.58
C SER A 61 8.02 10.62 -12.31
N HIS A 62 7.01 11.26 -11.70
CA HIS A 62 6.40 12.47 -12.24
C HIS A 62 5.76 13.30 -11.12
N THR A 63 5.82 14.63 -11.21
CA THR A 63 5.24 15.57 -10.23
C THR A 63 3.71 15.42 -10.01
N HIS A 64 3.03 14.68 -10.88
CA HIS A 64 1.57 14.49 -10.85
C HIS A 64 1.18 13.02 -10.63
N ILE A 65 2.15 12.16 -10.36
CA ILE A 65 1.93 10.75 -10.05
C ILE A 65 2.45 10.53 -8.63
N THR A 66 1.63 9.91 -7.79
CA THR A 66 2.05 9.54 -6.44
C THR A 66 3.17 8.52 -6.50
N SER A 67 4.25 8.78 -5.77
CA SER A 67 5.36 7.84 -5.58
C SER A 67 5.15 6.95 -4.37
N ILE A 68 5.85 5.81 -4.35
CA ILE A 68 5.97 4.98 -3.14
C ILE A 68 7.26 5.32 -2.42
N ALA A 69 7.24 5.21 -1.09
CA ALA A 69 8.45 5.29 -0.27
C ALA A 69 9.12 3.92 -0.24
N GLY A 70 10.41 3.87 -0.61
CA GLY A 70 11.27 2.69 -0.49
C GLY A 70 11.89 2.56 0.89
#